data_AF-A0A497N0M7-F1
#
_entry.id   AF-A0A497N0M7-F1
#
_cell.length_a   1.000
_cell.length_b   1.000
_cell.length_c   1.000
_cell.angle_alpha   90.00
_cell.angle_beta   90.00
_cell.angle_gamma   90.00
#
_symmetry.space_group_name_H-M   'P 1'
#
loop_
_entity.id
_entity.type
_entity.pdbx_description
1 polymer ?
#
loop_
_entity_poly.entity_id
_entity_poly.type
_entity_poly.pdbx_seq_one_letter_code
_entity_poly.pdbx_strand_id
1 'polypeptide(L)'
;MEANLTYQSISPSDFFYRNREIAGFSNPSRAIYSAIRELLENSLDACEAYGEPPQIYLRLREVTTTESGTSIYQLRIEDNGTGVPEEHIPLCFGQVFYGSKYTLKQSRGTFGLGGTITILYGQITTHKPVHVISSTGGKIYDYELMIDIQHNRPIVLKRKTLENRRKWHGTIVELYLEGDYPRAMSRVCEYLKQTAMINPYADITFVDPRGRLFRFERGTKKMPPLPREVKPHPHGIDVETLRRLISTTRTKNMFQFMMEHFQGVRKSIVERFLQTVGIDPKTKPKSLKPEDIVRLVRATRTFNDFLRPDASCLSPIGKELFETGIRKELNLDPKVDFLKVVQRKPATYSGFPFIVEAAVAYGPSIKKQNKPGITLYRFANRIPLLYDEASGVIWKVVNKNINWSTYKVSSDTPLVIAVHVCSTKIPYKTVGKEYIADRPEIEREITNAIREAARSLRIYISRRVRMAYEMHRLSIFKKYLPKIAEFSAKLADREKPPDIRPLLRALTVRLDEVEKRVSKVYKIVEK
;
A
#
# COMPACT_ATOMS: atom_id res chain seq x y z
N MET A 1 19.30 24.25 49.12
CA MET A 1 18.99 24.79 47.79
C MET A 1 17.89 23.92 47.20
N GLU A 2 16.64 24.38 47.21
CA GLU A 2 15.59 23.71 46.45
C GLU A 2 15.93 23.86 44.96
N ALA A 3 15.98 22.75 44.23
CA ALA A 3 16.12 22.80 42.79
C ALA A 3 14.89 23.53 42.23
N ASN A 4 15.10 24.70 41.62
CA ASN A 4 14.06 25.48 40.95
C ASN A 4 13.60 24.71 39.70
N LEU A 5 12.72 23.73 39.89
CA LEU A 5 12.12 22.93 38.82
C LEU A 5 10.90 23.68 38.28
N THR A 6 11.00 24.14 37.04
CA THR A 6 9.88 24.78 36.32
C THR A 6 9.08 23.72 35.56
N TYR A 7 7.80 23.57 35.88
CA TYR A 7 6.90 22.65 35.21
C TYR A 7 6.14 23.36 34.08
N GLN A 8 6.14 22.79 32.87
CA GLN A 8 5.46 23.35 31.70
C GLN A 8 4.72 22.26 30.92
N SER A 9 3.58 22.61 30.33
CA SER A 9 2.83 21.77 29.39
C SER A 9 3.08 22.21 27.95
N ILE A 10 3.16 21.27 27.01
CA ILE A 10 3.36 21.53 25.58
C ILE A 10 2.15 21.09 24.77
N SER A 11 1.84 21.81 23.70
CA SER A 11 0.78 21.43 22.76
C SER A 11 1.24 20.31 21.81
N PRO A 12 0.32 19.64 21.10
CA PRO A 12 0.69 18.69 20.05
C PRO A 12 1.58 19.29 18.96
N SER A 13 1.29 20.52 18.53
CA SER A 13 2.09 21.22 17.52
C SER A 13 3.49 21.55 18.05
N ASP A 14 3.60 21.99 19.30
CA ASP A 14 4.89 22.25 19.95
C ASP A 14 5.71 20.95 20.13
N PHE A 15 5.04 19.84 20.46
CA PHE A 15 5.70 18.53 20.52
C PHE A 15 6.34 18.15 19.19
N PHE A 16 5.63 18.28 18.06
CA PHE A 16 6.18 17.95 16.74
C PHE A 16 7.20 18.98 16.24
N TYR A 17 7.05 20.25 16.62
CA TYR A 17 8.06 21.28 16.40
C TYR A 17 9.40 20.89 17.04
N ARG A 18 9.37 20.43 18.30
CA ARG A 18 10.56 19.96 19.02
C ARG A 18 11.07 18.60 18.53
N ASN A 19 10.18 17.71 18.06
CA ASN A 19 10.48 16.33 17.70
C ASN A 19 10.18 16.00 16.22
N ARG A 20 10.70 16.81 15.29
CA ARG A 20 10.45 16.69 13.84
C ARG A 20 10.78 15.30 13.27
N GLU A 21 11.77 14.64 13.86
CA GLU A 21 12.23 13.31 13.44
C GLU A 21 11.16 12.23 13.57
N ILE A 22 10.31 12.32 14.62
CA ILE A 22 9.25 11.34 14.90
C ILE A 22 8.22 11.31 13.77
N ALA A 23 8.01 12.45 13.11
CA ALA A 23 7.06 12.59 12.02
C ALA A 23 7.65 12.35 10.63
N GLY A 24 8.90 11.87 10.54
CA GLY A 24 9.56 11.60 9.25
C GLY A 24 10.20 12.84 8.61
N PHE A 25 10.39 13.93 9.36
CA PHE A 25 11.10 15.14 8.94
C PHE A 25 12.50 15.21 9.58
N SER A 26 13.24 14.09 9.52
CA SER A 26 14.55 13.96 10.16
C SER A 26 15.67 14.67 9.40
N ASN A 27 15.55 14.79 8.07
CA ASN A 27 16.54 15.48 7.24
C ASN A 27 15.87 16.10 5.99
N PRO A 28 16.52 17.08 5.33
CA PRO A 28 15.93 17.81 4.19
C PRO A 28 15.52 16.93 3.00
N SER A 29 16.22 15.83 2.75
CA SER A 29 15.87 14.89 1.68
C SER A 29 14.61 14.09 2.03
N ARG A 30 14.53 13.56 3.26
CA ARG A 30 13.36 12.83 3.76
C ARG A 30 12.15 13.74 3.90
N ALA A 31 12.34 15.02 4.25
CA ALA A 31 11.27 16.00 4.35
C ALA A 31 10.51 16.16 3.02
N ILE A 32 11.21 16.28 1.89
CA ILE A 32 10.60 16.37 0.55
C ILE A 32 9.79 15.09 0.24
N TYR A 33 10.39 13.93 0.49
CA TYR A 33 9.71 12.64 0.30
C TYR A 33 8.45 12.54 1.16
N SER A 34 8.54 12.82 2.47
CA SER A 34 7.43 12.76 3.42
C SER A 34 6.32 13.74 3.04
N ALA A 35 6.66 14.98 2.67
CA ALA A 35 5.68 15.98 2.25
C ALA A 35 4.88 15.53 1.02
N ILE A 36 5.55 15.04 -0.02
CA ILE A 36 4.90 14.53 -1.24
C ILE A 36 4.04 13.31 -0.89
N ARG A 37 4.56 12.38 -0.08
CA ARG A 37 3.85 11.18 0.35
C ARG A 37 2.54 11.52 1.07
N GLU A 38 2.60 12.33 2.13
CA GLU A 38 1.45 12.60 2.99
C GLU A 38 0.34 13.37 2.24
N LEU A 39 0.73 14.31 1.37
CA LEU A 39 -0.24 15.05 0.55
C LEU A 39 -0.86 14.14 -0.53
N LEU A 40 -0.05 13.33 -1.22
CA LEU A 40 -0.55 12.39 -2.23
C LEU A 40 -1.50 11.33 -1.64
N GLU A 41 -1.16 10.78 -0.46
CA GLU A 41 -2.03 9.84 0.25
C GLU A 41 -3.40 10.45 0.57
N ASN A 42 -3.44 11.71 1.02
CA ASN A 42 -4.69 12.40 1.33
C ASN A 42 -5.52 12.71 0.10
N SER A 43 -4.89 13.15 -0.99
CA SER A 43 -5.57 13.37 -2.28
C SER A 43 -6.15 12.07 -2.84
N LEU A 44 -5.41 10.96 -2.79
CA LEU A 44 -5.94 9.65 -3.21
C LEU A 44 -7.13 9.19 -2.35
N ASP A 45 -7.05 9.35 -1.02
CA ASP A 45 -8.16 9.03 -0.12
C ASP A 45 -9.40 9.89 -0.44
N ALA A 46 -9.23 11.19 -0.76
CA ALA A 46 -10.31 12.10 -1.09
C ALA A 46 -10.98 11.77 -2.45
N CYS A 47 -10.20 11.47 -3.49
CA CYS A 47 -10.72 11.04 -4.79
C CYS A 47 -11.49 9.73 -4.68
N GLU A 48 -10.94 8.73 -3.99
CA GLU A 48 -11.61 7.45 -3.78
C GLU A 48 -12.91 7.62 -2.99
N ALA A 49 -12.92 8.46 -1.95
CA ALA A 49 -14.13 8.75 -1.18
C ALA A 49 -15.23 9.41 -2.02
N TYR A 50 -14.86 10.23 -3.01
CA TYR A 50 -15.81 10.84 -3.94
C TYR A 50 -16.40 9.82 -4.93
N GLY A 51 -15.67 8.75 -5.25
CA GLY A 51 -16.12 7.72 -6.18
C GLY A 51 -15.72 7.99 -7.64
N GLU A 52 -14.76 8.89 -7.89
CA GLU A 52 -14.15 9.09 -9.20
C GLU A 52 -12.68 8.66 -9.23
N PRO A 53 -12.16 8.18 -10.39
CA PRO A 53 -10.77 7.80 -10.46
C PRO A 53 -9.85 9.04 -10.31
N PRO A 54 -8.82 8.99 -9.44
CA PRO A 54 -8.01 10.14 -9.10
C PRO A 54 -7.31 10.77 -10.30
N GLN A 55 -7.33 12.10 -10.36
CA GLN A 55 -6.49 12.93 -11.22
C GLN A 55 -5.70 13.85 -10.32
N ILE A 56 -4.40 13.58 -10.18
CA ILE A 56 -3.54 14.28 -9.25
C ILE A 56 -2.42 14.97 -10.01
N TYR A 57 -2.31 16.29 -9.81
CA TYR A 57 -1.23 17.11 -10.31
C TYR A 57 -0.32 17.55 -9.16
N LEU A 58 0.96 17.18 -9.26
CA LEU A 58 2.01 17.50 -8.32
C LEU A 58 3.05 18.38 -9.02
N ARG A 59 3.42 19.49 -8.40
CA ARG A 59 4.53 20.34 -8.86
C ARG A 59 5.43 20.71 -7.70
N LEU A 60 6.72 20.45 -7.86
CA LEU A 60 7.75 20.92 -6.94
C LEU A 60 8.63 21.93 -7.69
N ARG A 61 8.62 23.18 -7.26
CA ARG A 61 9.40 24.26 -7.87
C ARG A 61 10.47 24.74 -6.90
N GLU A 62 11.72 24.81 -7.34
CA GLU A 62 12.79 25.45 -6.57
C GLU A 62 12.61 26.97 -6.61
N VAL A 63 12.66 27.60 -5.43
CA VAL A 63 12.43 29.05 -5.29
C VAL A 63 13.74 29.77 -5.01
N THR A 64 14.50 29.29 -4.03
CA THR A 64 15.75 29.92 -3.61
C THR A 64 16.65 28.88 -2.96
N THR A 65 17.96 28.94 -3.25
CA THR A 65 18.97 28.13 -2.58
C THR A 65 19.38 28.80 -1.27
N THR A 66 19.52 28.02 -0.21
CA THR A 66 19.94 28.50 1.12
C THR A 66 21.46 28.43 1.26
N GLU A 67 22.00 29.16 2.23
CA GLU A 67 23.44 29.17 2.54
C GLU A 67 23.97 27.82 3.03
N SER A 68 23.08 26.96 3.56
CA SER A 68 23.41 25.63 4.10
C SER A 68 23.54 24.55 3.01
N GLY A 69 23.30 24.90 1.75
CA GLY A 69 23.31 23.98 0.60
C GLY A 69 22.01 23.23 0.35
N THR A 70 20.94 23.51 1.11
CA THR A 70 19.57 23.06 0.82
C THR A 70 18.83 24.13 0.01
N SER A 71 17.63 23.83 -0.50
CA SER A 71 16.81 24.83 -1.19
C SER A 71 15.40 24.91 -0.60
N ILE A 72 14.79 26.09 -0.73
CA ILE A 72 13.37 26.29 -0.47
C ILE A 72 12.60 25.87 -1.73
N TYR A 73 11.70 24.91 -1.57
CA TYR A 73 10.82 24.42 -2.61
C TYR A 73 9.37 24.84 -2.34
N GLN A 74 8.66 25.20 -3.39
CA GLN A 74 7.21 25.34 -3.39
C GLN A 74 6.60 24.03 -3.89
N LEU A 75 5.88 23.34 -3.00
CA LEU A 75 5.15 22.12 -3.31
C LEU A 75 3.67 22.46 -3.51
N ARG A 76 3.15 22.19 -4.71
CA ARG A 76 1.74 22.31 -5.06
C ARG A 76 1.19 20.93 -5.38
N ILE A 77 0.09 20.56 -4.73
CA ILE A 77 -0.72 19.39 -5.09
C ILE A 77 -2.14 19.85 -5.43
N GLU A 78 -2.73 19.23 -6.44
CA GLU A 78 -4.09 19.47 -6.88
C GLU A 78 -4.76 18.11 -7.15
N ASP A 79 -5.98 17.94 -6.64
CA ASP A 79 -6.79 16.75 -6.83
C ASP A 79 -8.22 17.08 -7.26
N ASN A 80 -8.91 16.08 -7.83
CA ASN A 80 -10.34 16.11 -8.14
C ASN A 80 -11.17 15.37 -7.08
N GLY A 81 -10.78 15.48 -5.80
CA GLY A 81 -11.45 14.78 -4.70
C GLY A 81 -12.77 15.39 -4.26
N THR A 82 -13.24 15.01 -3.06
CA THR A 82 -14.47 15.55 -2.45
C THR A 82 -14.40 17.06 -2.16
N GLY A 83 -13.19 17.62 -2.08
CA GLY A 83 -12.96 18.90 -1.41
C GLY A 83 -13.14 18.82 0.11
N VAL A 84 -12.96 19.95 0.78
CA VAL A 84 -13.14 20.14 2.22
C VAL A 84 -14.19 21.23 2.42
N PRO A 85 -15.25 20.99 3.23
CA PRO A 85 -16.24 22.02 3.57
C PRO A 85 -15.60 23.23 4.25
N GLU A 86 -16.15 24.42 4.00
CA GLU A 86 -15.61 25.71 4.45
C GLU A 86 -15.32 25.75 5.96
N GLU A 87 -16.24 25.23 6.76
CA GLU A 87 -16.17 25.18 8.22
C GLU A 87 -15.00 24.33 8.74
N HIS A 88 -14.52 23.39 7.92
CA HIS A 88 -13.46 22.45 8.26
C HIS A 88 -12.10 22.81 7.67
N ILE A 89 -12.02 23.71 6.67
CA ILE A 89 -10.75 24.06 6.01
C ILE A 89 -9.70 24.52 7.03
N PRO A 90 -9.95 25.53 7.89
CA PRO A 90 -8.92 25.98 8.83
C PRO A 90 -8.48 24.88 9.79
N LEU A 91 -9.41 24.05 10.28
CA LEU A 91 -9.13 23.01 11.27
C LEU A 91 -8.34 21.85 10.64
N CYS A 92 -8.72 21.40 9.43
CA CYS A 92 -8.03 20.32 8.71
C CYS A 92 -6.56 20.66 8.39
N PHE A 93 -6.27 21.92 8.06
CA PHE A 93 -4.93 22.35 7.64
C PHE A 93 -4.12 23.05 8.73
N GLY A 94 -4.75 23.47 9.83
CA GLY A 94 -4.09 24.24 10.89
C GLY A 94 -4.22 23.72 12.32
N GLN A 95 -4.89 22.57 12.54
CA GLN A 95 -4.95 21.91 13.85
C GLN A 95 -4.43 20.47 13.77
N VAL A 96 -3.40 20.17 14.57
CA VAL A 96 -2.85 18.81 14.71
C VAL A 96 -3.85 17.94 15.46
N PHE A 97 -4.02 16.69 14.99
CA PHE A 97 -5.05 15.74 15.46
C PHE A 97 -6.49 16.21 15.20
N TYR A 98 -6.70 16.87 14.06
CA TYR A 98 -8.04 17.12 13.53
C TYR A 98 -8.22 16.36 12.21
N GLY A 99 -9.36 15.70 12.03
CA GLY A 99 -9.67 15.01 10.78
C GLY A 99 -10.81 14.01 10.89
N SER A 100 -11.18 13.45 9.74
CA SER A 100 -12.29 12.50 9.60
C SER A 100 -11.89 11.02 9.82
N LYS A 101 -10.61 10.74 10.09
CA LYS A 101 -10.04 9.38 10.06
C LYS A 101 -10.01 8.65 11.42
N TYR A 102 -10.80 9.07 12.42
CA TYR A 102 -10.83 8.46 13.76
C TYR A 102 -11.74 7.24 13.90
N THR A 103 -12.54 6.95 12.87
CA THR A 103 -13.40 5.76 12.79
C THR A 103 -12.57 4.52 12.45
N LEU A 104 -12.94 3.34 12.96
CA LEU A 104 -12.28 2.09 12.60
C LEU A 104 -12.66 1.70 11.15
N LYS A 105 -11.85 2.18 10.20
CA LYS A 105 -12.04 2.01 8.76
C LYS A 105 -10.66 1.86 8.10
N GLN A 106 -10.57 1.07 7.04
CA GLN A 106 -9.33 1.02 6.25
C GLN A 106 -9.09 2.38 5.57
N SER A 107 -7.93 2.98 5.82
CA SER A 107 -7.46 4.22 5.20
C SER A 107 -5.94 4.18 5.01
N ARG A 108 -5.42 5.05 4.13
CA ARG A 108 -3.98 5.30 4.00
C ARG A 108 -3.47 6.08 5.22
N GLY A 109 -4.11 7.22 5.50
CA GLY A 109 -3.82 8.03 6.69
C GLY A 109 -4.36 7.42 7.98
N THR A 110 -3.59 7.47 9.09
CA THR A 110 -3.98 6.85 10.37
C THR A 110 -4.36 7.83 11.48
N PHE A 111 -3.90 9.09 11.46
CA PHE A 111 -4.00 9.98 12.63
C PHE A 111 -4.41 11.44 12.35
N GLY A 112 -4.73 11.81 11.10
CA GLY A 112 -4.98 13.22 10.76
C GLY A 112 -3.76 14.12 11.04
N LEU A 113 -2.56 13.54 10.92
CA LEU A 113 -1.28 14.19 11.27
C LEU A 113 -0.50 14.65 10.04
N GLY A 114 -0.36 13.80 9.03
CA GLY A 114 0.66 13.96 7.98
C GLY A 114 0.61 15.27 7.22
N GLY A 115 -0.58 15.66 6.75
CA GLY A 115 -0.76 16.93 6.01
C GLY A 115 -0.44 18.15 6.88
N THR A 116 -0.98 18.19 8.10
CA THR A 116 -0.75 19.29 9.04
C THR A 116 0.71 19.38 9.48
N ILE A 117 1.40 18.25 9.69
CA ILE A 117 2.82 18.26 10.02
C ILE A 117 3.65 18.74 8.83
N THR A 118 3.26 18.41 7.60
CA THR A 118 3.90 18.92 6.39
C THR A 118 3.82 20.45 6.33
N ILE A 119 2.64 21.00 6.64
CA ILE A 119 2.41 22.45 6.74
C ILE A 119 3.23 23.07 7.87
N LEU A 120 3.23 22.44 9.04
CA LEU A 120 4.01 22.87 10.20
C LEU A 120 5.51 22.92 9.88
N TYR A 121 6.05 21.88 9.25
CA TYR A 121 7.46 21.85 8.81
C TYR A 121 7.77 22.98 7.82
N GLY A 122 6.88 23.21 6.85
CA GLY A 122 7.01 24.32 5.91
C GLY A 122 7.03 25.68 6.59
N GLN A 123 6.14 25.90 7.55
CA GLN A 123 6.08 27.13 8.34
C GLN A 123 7.32 27.32 9.23
N ILE A 124 7.83 26.26 9.86
CA ILE A 124 9.02 26.34 10.72
C ILE A 124 10.26 26.70 9.90
N THR A 125 10.38 26.13 8.70
CA THR A 125 11.57 26.28 7.86
C THR A 125 11.55 27.55 7.01
N THR A 126 10.37 28.02 6.60
CA THR A 126 10.27 29.14 5.65
C THR A 126 9.50 30.35 6.19
N HIS A 127 8.79 30.20 7.31
CA HIS A 127 7.86 31.19 7.86
C HIS A 127 6.79 31.69 6.88
N LYS A 128 6.50 30.92 5.82
CA LYS A 128 5.46 31.26 4.83
C LYS A 128 4.14 30.56 5.17
N PRO A 129 2.99 31.20 4.90
CA PRO A 129 1.69 30.57 5.06
C PRO A 129 1.47 29.46 4.02
N VAL A 130 0.60 28.51 4.36
CA VAL A 130 0.04 27.56 3.38
C VAL A 130 -1.12 28.20 2.65
N HIS A 131 -1.17 27.99 1.34
CA HIS A 131 -2.28 28.40 0.49
C HIS A 131 -3.17 27.18 0.18
N VAL A 132 -4.45 27.27 0.50
CA VAL A 132 -5.42 26.19 0.35
C VAL A 132 -6.60 26.69 -0.46
N ILE A 133 -6.91 26.02 -1.57
CA ILE A 133 -8.14 26.23 -2.33
C ILE A 133 -8.96 24.95 -2.29
N SER A 134 -10.23 25.01 -1.92
CA SER A 134 -11.08 23.82 -1.88
C SER A 134 -12.53 24.10 -2.27
N SER A 135 -13.18 23.11 -2.86
CA SER A 135 -14.61 23.16 -3.18
C SER A 135 -15.23 21.77 -3.17
N THR A 136 -16.45 21.67 -2.64
CA THR A 136 -17.31 20.48 -2.68
C THR A 136 -18.24 20.47 -3.91
N GLY A 137 -17.94 21.29 -4.93
CA GLY A 137 -18.79 21.52 -6.11
C GLY A 137 -19.72 22.73 -5.98
N GLY A 138 -19.84 23.29 -4.77
CA GLY A 138 -20.47 24.57 -4.48
C GLY A 138 -19.53 25.75 -4.75
N LYS A 139 -19.42 26.72 -3.84
CA LYS A 139 -18.46 27.83 -3.98
C LYS A 139 -17.00 27.34 -3.86
N ILE A 140 -16.07 28.13 -4.38
CA ILE A 140 -14.64 27.88 -4.22
C ILE A 140 -14.13 28.74 -3.07
N TYR A 141 -13.46 28.12 -2.12
CA TYR A 141 -12.91 28.78 -0.96
C TYR A 141 -11.39 28.83 -1.06
N ASP A 142 -10.82 30.02 -0.89
CA ASP A 142 -9.40 30.34 -1.03
C ASP A 142 -8.89 30.92 0.30
N TYR A 143 -7.95 30.22 0.93
CA TYR A 143 -7.42 30.50 2.26
C TYR A 143 -5.90 30.60 2.27
N GLU A 144 -5.37 31.59 3.00
CA GLU A 144 -3.98 31.60 3.46
C GLU A 144 -3.97 31.38 4.98
N LEU A 145 -3.30 30.31 5.41
CA LEU A 145 -3.32 29.83 6.79
C LEU A 145 -1.91 29.73 7.37
N MET A 146 -1.80 29.94 8.68
CA MET A 146 -0.66 29.56 9.51
C MET A 146 -1.15 28.74 10.72
N ILE A 147 -0.21 28.09 11.40
CA ILE A 147 -0.45 27.32 12.61
C ILE A 147 0.10 28.09 13.80
N ASP A 148 -0.75 28.36 14.80
CA ASP A 148 -0.29 28.71 16.14
C ASP A 148 0.29 27.45 16.79
N ILE A 149 1.62 27.39 16.87
CA ILE A 149 2.35 26.25 17.41
C ILE A 149 2.10 26.11 18.92
N GLN A 150 1.98 27.22 19.65
CA GLN A 150 1.80 27.19 21.10
C GLN A 150 0.41 26.69 21.48
N HIS A 151 -0.63 27.15 20.78
CA HIS A 151 -2.01 26.82 21.11
C HIS A 151 -2.62 25.68 20.28
N ASN A 152 -1.91 25.18 19.25
CA ASN A 152 -2.42 24.21 18.28
C ASN A 152 -3.74 24.66 17.63
N ARG A 153 -3.74 25.86 17.05
CA ARG A 153 -4.92 26.46 16.40
C ARG A 153 -4.56 27.06 15.05
N PRO A 154 -5.49 27.09 14.08
CA PRO A 154 -5.27 27.79 12.82
C PRO A 154 -5.30 29.31 13.02
N ILE A 155 -4.40 29.99 12.33
CA ILE A 155 -4.39 31.44 12.14
C ILE A 155 -4.79 31.70 10.69
N VAL A 156 -5.96 32.31 10.48
CA VAL A 156 -6.44 32.67 9.14
C VAL A 156 -5.91 34.05 8.79
N LEU A 157 -4.98 34.13 7.83
CA LEU A 157 -4.44 35.40 7.35
C LEU A 157 -5.35 36.03 6.29
N LYS A 158 -5.93 35.18 5.44
CA LYS A 158 -6.77 35.62 4.32
C LYS A 158 -7.83 34.58 4.02
N ARG A 159 -9.02 35.07 3.66
CA ARG A 159 -10.14 34.26 3.19
C ARG A 159 -10.80 34.96 2.01
N LYS A 160 -11.00 34.23 0.91
CA LYS A 160 -11.73 34.67 -0.27
C LYS A 160 -12.72 33.59 -0.67
N THR A 161 -13.89 34.01 -1.14
CA THR A 161 -14.90 33.12 -1.70
C THR A 161 -15.12 33.49 -3.16
N LEU A 162 -15.04 32.50 -4.04
CA LEU A 162 -15.14 32.65 -5.48
C LEU A 162 -16.36 31.86 -6.01
N GLU A 163 -16.99 32.40 -7.04
CA GLU A 163 -18.08 31.74 -7.75
C GLU A 163 -17.57 30.55 -8.58
N ASN A 164 -18.25 29.41 -8.50
CA ASN A 164 -17.81 28.17 -9.14
C ASN A 164 -18.60 27.84 -10.40
N ARG A 165 -18.41 28.66 -11.44
CA ARG A 165 -19.17 28.53 -12.71
C ARG A 165 -18.94 27.17 -13.41
N ARG A 166 -17.80 26.52 -13.16
CA ARG A 166 -17.41 25.25 -13.77
C ARG A 166 -17.73 24.02 -12.91
N LYS A 167 -18.37 24.20 -11.75
CA LYS A 167 -18.62 23.13 -10.77
C LYS A 167 -17.36 22.32 -10.44
N TRP A 168 -16.22 23.00 -10.34
CA TRP A 168 -14.97 22.38 -9.94
C TRP A 168 -15.11 21.83 -8.52
N HIS A 169 -14.54 20.67 -8.26
CA HIS A 169 -14.46 20.06 -6.94
C HIS A 169 -13.06 19.50 -6.73
N GLY A 170 -12.63 19.47 -5.47
CA GLY A 170 -11.31 19.01 -5.10
C GLY A 170 -10.58 19.98 -4.19
N THR A 171 -9.27 19.76 -4.04
CA THR A 171 -8.42 20.56 -3.17
C THR A 171 -7.09 20.85 -3.84
N ILE A 172 -6.63 22.10 -3.68
CA ILE A 172 -5.28 22.54 -4.01
C ILE A 172 -4.61 22.92 -2.70
N VAL A 173 -3.43 22.36 -2.45
CA VAL A 173 -2.58 22.76 -1.31
C VAL A 173 -1.24 23.18 -1.88
N GLU A 174 -0.83 24.40 -1.54
CA GLU A 174 0.46 24.96 -1.91
C GLU A 174 1.20 25.43 -0.66
N LEU A 175 2.40 24.90 -0.43
CA LEU A 175 3.24 25.30 0.69
C LEU A 175 4.71 25.44 0.27
N TYR A 176 5.48 26.11 1.11
CA TYR A 176 6.92 26.24 0.98
C TYR A 176 7.60 25.41 2.04
N LEU A 177 8.63 24.65 1.67
CA LEU A 177 9.44 23.89 2.62
C LEU A 177 10.91 23.87 2.21
N GLU A 178 11.80 23.84 3.21
CA GLU A 178 13.22 23.60 2.99
C GLU A 178 13.49 22.11 2.76
N GLY A 179 14.29 21.77 1.75
CA GLY A 179 14.58 20.39 1.40
C GLY A 179 15.83 20.19 0.53
N ASP A 180 16.10 18.92 0.21
CA ASP A 180 17.14 18.51 -0.75
C ASP A 180 16.52 17.55 -1.77
N TYR A 181 16.02 18.11 -2.88
CA TYR A 181 15.41 17.32 -3.95
C TYR A 181 16.41 16.44 -4.71
N PRO A 182 17.63 16.89 -5.08
CA PRO A 182 18.61 16.03 -5.76
C PRO A 182 18.85 14.69 -5.05
N ARG A 183 18.93 14.68 -3.71
CA ARG A 183 19.05 13.44 -2.93
C ARG A 183 17.73 12.67 -2.80
N ALA A 184 16.59 13.37 -2.74
CA ALA A 184 15.27 12.77 -2.60
C ALA A 184 14.70 12.18 -3.91
N MET A 185 15.15 12.69 -5.06
CA MET A 185 14.57 12.44 -6.39
C MET A 185 14.32 10.96 -6.65
N SER A 186 15.33 10.10 -6.44
CA SER A 186 15.20 8.66 -6.72
C SER A 186 14.07 8.03 -5.90
N ARG A 187 13.94 8.41 -4.62
CA ARG A 187 12.90 7.88 -3.72
C ARG A 187 11.52 8.45 -4.03
N VAL A 188 11.44 9.72 -4.40
CA VAL A 188 10.19 10.34 -4.86
C VAL A 188 9.68 9.65 -6.13
N CYS A 189 10.53 9.49 -7.15
CA CYS A 189 10.14 8.80 -8.38
C CYS A 189 9.76 7.34 -8.13
N GLU A 190 10.50 6.64 -7.28
CA GLU A 190 10.18 5.26 -6.88
C GLU A 190 8.83 5.17 -6.17
N TYR A 191 8.53 6.11 -5.27
CA TYR A 191 7.25 6.18 -4.57
C TYR A 191 6.08 6.43 -5.50
N LEU A 192 6.21 7.38 -6.42
CA LEU A 192 5.18 7.68 -7.41
C LEU A 192 4.93 6.48 -8.32
N LYS A 193 6.00 5.82 -8.79
CA LYS A 193 5.90 4.59 -9.60
C LYS A 193 5.18 3.47 -8.84
N GLN A 194 5.56 3.20 -7.60
CA GLN A 194 4.92 2.18 -6.78
C GLN A 194 3.48 2.55 -6.40
N THR A 195 3.18 3.84 -6.23
CA THR A 195 1.81 4.33 -6.00
C THR A 195 0.95 4.11 -7.24
N ALA A 196 1.46 4.40 -8.43
CA ALA A 196 0.76 4.12 -9.68
C ALA A 196 0.59 2.61 -9.97
N MET A 197 1.50 1.78 -9.45
CA MET A 197 1.40 0.31 -9.52
C MET A 197 0.24 -0.21 -8.67
N ILE A 198 0.02 0.36 -7.48
CA ILE A 198 -1.00 -0.12 -6.56
C ILE A 198 -2.37 0.56 -6.76
N ASN A 199 -2.38 1.68 -7.49
CA ASN A 199 -3.57 2.44 -7.88
C ASN A 199 -3.61 2.56 -9.42
N PRO A 200 -3.86 1.47 -10.17
CA PRO A 200 -3.83 1.47 -11.64
C PRO A 200 -4.91 2.35 -12.27
N TYR A 201 -5.86 2.84 -11.47
CA TYR A 201 -6.96 3.70 -11.88
C TYR A 201 -6.68 5.20 -11.71
N ALA A 202 -5.55 5.57 -11.11
CA ALA A 202 -5.16 6.96 -10.89
C ALA A 202 -4.29 7.50 -12.03
N ASP A 203 -4.53 8.75 -12.43
CA ASP A 203 -3.57 9.54 -13.19
C ASP A 203 -2.76 10.40 -12.23
N ILE A 204 -1.44 10.25 -12.26
CA ILE A 204 -0.52 11.04 -11.44
C ILE A 204 0.45 11.77 -12.35
N THR A 205 0.42 13.10 -12.31
CA THR A 205 1.34 13.96 -13.05
C THR A 205 2.27 14.66 -12.06
N PHE A 206 3.57 14.51 -12.23
CA PHE A 206 4.57 15.16 -11.39
C PHE A 206 5.53 15.99 -12.23
N VAL A 207 5.60 17.29 -11.95
CA VAL A 207 6.60 18.20 -12.52
C VAL A 207 7.65 18.47 -11.46
N ASP A 208 8.89 18.10 -11.75
CA ASP A 208 9.99 18.27 -10.82
C ASP A 208 10.67 19.66 -10.92
N PRO A 209 11.56 20.01 -9.98
CA PRO A 209 12.25 21.30 -9.99
C PRO A 209 13.11 21.56 -11.22
N ARG A 210 13.49 20.50 -11.96
CA ARG A 210 14.27 20.60 -13.21
C ARG A 210 13.37 20.75 -14.44
N GLY A 211 12.05 20.85 -14.26
CA GLY A 211 11.07 20.92 -15.34
C GLY A 211 10.77 19.58 -16.01
N ARG A 212 11.22 18.45 -15.46
CA ARG A 212 10.92 17.12 -16.01
C ARG A 212 9.50 16.73 -15.66
N LEU A 213 8.76 16.30 -16.68
CA LEU A 213 7.41 15.79 -16.56
C LEU A 213 7.44 14.26 -16.38
N PHE A 214 6.95 13.78 -15.26
CA PHE A 214 6.65 12.37 -15.01
C PHE A 214 5.14 12.18 -15.08
N ARG A 215 4.68 11.31 -15.97
CA ARG A 215 3.26 11.01 -16.15
C ARG A 215 3.01 9.54 -15.94
N PHE A 216 2.20 9.22 -14.95
CA PHE A 216 1.73 7.88 -14.65
C PHE A 216 0.25 7.81 -15.03
N GLU A 217 -0.03 7.35 -16.25
CA GLU A 217 -1.41 7.25 -16.76
C GLU A 217 -2.14 6.06 -16.17
N ARG A 218 -3.45 6.17 -16.00
CA ARG A 218 -4.31 5.09 -15.54
C ARG A 218 -4.36 3.96 -16.59
N GLY A 219 -4.24 2.72 -16.13
CA GLY A 219 -4.46 1.53 -16.96
C GLY A 219 -5.91 1.07 -16.98
N THR A 220 -6.76 1.58 -16.09
CA THR A 220 -8.18 1.22 -15.99
C THR A 220 -9.00 2.36 -15.38
N LYS A 221 -10.32 2.35 -15.56
CA LYS A 221 -11.24 3.24 -14.83
C LYS A 221 -11.95 2.53 -13.67
N LYS A 222 -11.79 1.20 -13.58
CA LYS A 222 -12.41 0.39 -12.54
C LYS A 222 -11.72 0.65 -11.21
N MET A 223 -12.51 1.03 -10.21
CA MET A 223 -12.03 1.23 -8.85
C MET A 223 -12.42 0.07 -7.93
N PRO A 224 -11.63 -0.19 -6.88
CA PRO A 224 -11.96 -1.16 -5.87
C PRO A 224 -13.15 -0.70 -5.00
N PRO A 225 -13.83 -1.62 -4.29
CA PRO A 225 -14.99 -1.27 -3.47
C PRO A 225 -14.60 -0.35 -2.31
N LEU A 226 -15.45 0.60 -1.92
CA LEU A 226 -15.13 1.51 -0.82
C LEU A 226 -15.07 0.79 0.53
N PRO A 227 -14.09 1.13 1.40
CA PRO A 227 -14.04 0.59 2.74
C PRO A 227 -15.21 1.13 3.58
N ARG A 228 -15.68 0.31 4.52
CA ARG A 228 -16.79 0.64 5.43
C ARG A 228 -16.30 0.79 6.85
N GLU A 229 -16.95 1.66 7.61
CA GLU A 229 -16.71 1.75 9.04
C GLU A 229 -17.26 0.50 9.75
N VAL A 230 -16.51 0.01 10.74
CA VAL A 230 -16.90 -1.14 11.54
C VAL A 230 -16.74 -0.92 13.03
N LYS A 231 -17.56 -1.63 13.80
CA LYS A 231 -17.45 -1.72 15.25
C LYS A 231 -16.17 -2.48 15.65
N PRO A 232 -15.57 -2.20 16.82
CA PRO A 232 -14.44 -2.97 17.30
C PRO A 232 -14.81 -4.44 17.55
N HIS A 233 -13.83 -5.32 17.39
CA HIS A 233 -13.94 -6.73 17.78
C HIS A 233 -13.45 -6.90 19.23
N PRO A 234 -14.08 -7.76 20.08
CA PRO A 234 -13.68 -7.93 21.47
C PRO A 234 -12.20 -8.27 21.69
N HIS A 235 -11.59 -9.13 20.85
CA HIS A 235 -10.15 -9.43 20.91
C HIS A 235 -9.22 -8.23 20.69
N GLY A 236 -9.70 -7.16 20.04
CA GLY A 236 -8.86 -6.03 19.62
C GLY A 236 -8.92 -4.81 20.53
N ILE A 237 -9.67 -4.87 21.63
CA ILE A 237 -9.84 -3.72 22.53
C ILE A 237 -8.80 -3.70 23.65
N ASP A 238 -8.56 -2.49 24.14
CA ASP A 238 -7.85 -2.21 25.38
C ASP A 238 -8.79 -1.58 26.43
N VAL A 239 -8.25 -1.35 27.62
CA VAL A 239 -8.98 -0.79 28.76
C VAL A 239 -9.54 0.60 28.44
N GLU A 240 -8.75 1.44 27.77
CA GLU A 240 -9.17 2.80 27.43
C GLU A 240 -10.30 2.82 26.40
N THR A 241 -10.20 1.99 25.36
CA THR A 241 -11.26 1.80 24.36
C THR A 241 -12.54 1.36 25.04
N LEU A 242 -12.48 0.37 25.93
CA LEU A 242 -13.65 -0.11 26.66
C LEU A 242 -14.24 0.99 27.57
N ARG A 243 -13.40 1.77 28.28
CA ARG A 243 -13.86 2.90 29.11
C ARG A 243 -14.57 3.97 28.28
N ARG A 244 -14.05 4.32 27.10
CA ARG A 244 -14.68 5.28 26.18
C ARG A 244 -16.03 4.77 25.66
N LEU A 245 -16.13 3.48 25.37
CA LEU A 245 -17.41 2.88 24.98
C LEU A 245 -18.41 2.90 26.14
N ILE A 246 -17.97 2.60 27.36
CA ILE A 246 -18.83 2.65 28.56
C ILE A 246 -19.28 4.08 28.89
N SER A 247 -18.43 5.10 28.72
CA SER A 247 -18.81 6.48 29.02
C SER A 247 -19.85 7.02 28.05
N THR A 248 -19.72 6.67 26.77
CA THR A 248 -20.59 7.13 25.67
C THR A 248 -21.86 6.31 25.49
N THR A 249 -21.91 5.07 26.00
CA THR A 249 -23.06 4.20 25.78
C THR A 249 -24.35 4.68 26.47
N ARG A 250 -25.48 4.43 25.79
CA ARG A 250 -26.85 4.57 26.30
C ARG A 250 -27.45 3.25 26.77
N THR A 251 -26.73 2.13 26.64
CA THR A 251 -27.22 0.80 26.99
C THR A 251 -27.40 0.65 28.50
N LYS A 252 -28.44 -0.07 28.92
CA LYS A 252 -28.79 -0.25 30.34
C LYS A 252 -28.20 -1.51 30.95
N ASN A 253 -27.70 -2.45 30.14
CA ASN A 253 -27.19 -3.72 30.59
C ASN A 253 -25.99 -4.20 29.75
N MET A 254 -25.15 -5.05 30.33
CA MET A 254 -23.93 -5.55 29.69
C MET A 254 -24.18 -6.43 28.48
N PHE A 255 -25.30 -7.16 28.47
CA PHE A 255 -25.67 -7.97 27.31
C PHE A 255 -25.89 -7.10 26.05
N GLN A 256 -26.71 -6.06 26.18
CA GLN A 256 -26.99 -5.12 25.10
C GLN A 256 -25.73 -4.32 24.75
N PHE A 257 -24.92 -3.92 25.73
CA PHE A 257 -23.65 -3.26 25.50
C PHE A 257 -22.75 -4.09 24.57
N MET A 258 -22.59 -5.39 24.86
CA MET A 258 -21.78 -6.29 24.04
C MET A 258 -22.34 -6.43 22.61
N MET A 259 -23.67 -6.54 22.47
CA MET A 259 -24.35 -6.67 21.17
C MET A 259 -24.31 -5.37 20.34
N GLU A 260 -24.34 -4.21 20.99
CA GLU A 260 -24.43 -2.90 20.31
C GLU A 260 -23.06 -2.37 19.89
N HIS A 261 -22.01 -2.56 20.70
CA HIS A 261 -20.69 -1.95 20.46
C HIS A 261 -19.67 -2.86 19.79
N PHE A 262 -19.93 -4.17 19.73
CA PHE A 262 -18.96 -5.13 19.20
C PHE A 262 -19.48 -5.88 17.99
N GLN A 263 -18.56 -6.20 17.07
CA GLN A 263 -18.80 -7.18 16.01
C GLN A 263 -18.35 -8.58 16.45
N GLY A 264 -18.76 -9.61 15.71
CA GLY A 264 -18.36 -10.99 16.00
C GLY A 264 -19.05 -11.60 17.22
N VAL A 265 -20.09 -10.95 17.74
CA VAL A 265 -20.84 -11.39 18.92
C VAL A 265 -22.26 -11.85 18.54
N ARG A 266 -22.73 -12.92 19.18
CA ARG A 266 -24.11 -13.43 19.10
C ARG A 266 -24.66 -13.60 20.51
N LYS A 267 -25.99 -13.64 20.65
CA LYS A 267 -26.68 -13.77 21.95
C LYS A 267 -26.07 -14.86 22.85
N SER A 268 -25.95 -16.09 22.34
CA SER A 268 -25.39 -17.23 23.08
C SER A 268 -23.91 -17.06 23.45
N ILE A 269 -23.12 -16.40 22.59
CA ILE A 269 -21.70 -16.15 22.84
C ILE A 269 -21.53 -15.10 23.95
N VAL A 270 -22.36 -14.05 23.93
CA VAL A 270 -22.34 -12.99 24.94
C VAL A 270 -22.69 -13.55 26.32
N GLU A 271 -23.73 -14.38 26.43
CA GLU A 271 -24.11 -15.01 27.69
C GLU A 271 -22.96 -15.87 28.26
N ARG A 272 -22.37 -16.75 27.45
CA ARG A 272 -21.24 -17.58 27.87
C ARG A 272 -20.02 -16.76 28.27
N PHE A 273 -19.72 -15.70 27.50
CA PHE A 273 -18.61 -14.80 27.81
C PHE A 273 -18.82 -14.10 29.15
N LEU A 274 -19.99 -13.49 29.37
CA LEU A 274 -20.29 -12.79 30.62
C LEU A 274 -20.31 -13.74 31.82
N GLN A 275 -20.79 -14.97 31.66
CA GLN A 275 -20.70 -16.04 32.67
C GLN A 275 -19.25 -16.38 32.99
N THR A 276 -18.39 -16.51 31.98
CA THR A 276 -16.95 -16.81 32.16
C THR A 276 -16.22 -15.70 32.91
N VAL A 277 -16.64 -14.45 32.73
CA VAL A 277 -16.07 -13.28 33.43
C VAL A 277 -16.67 -13.09 34.82
N GLY A 278 -17.82 -13.72 35.11
CA GLY A 278 -18.56 -13.53 36.36
C GLY A 278 -19.30 -12.20 36.45
N ILE A 279 -19.77 -11.67 35.32
CA ILE A 279 -20.56 -10.43 35.25
C ILE A 279 -22.00 -10.79 34.89
N ASP A 280 -22.97 -10.37 35.72
CA ASP A 280 -24.39 -10.55 35.41
C ASP A 280 -24.73 -9.77 34.12
N PRO A 281 -25.33 -10.42 33.10
CA PRO A 281 -25.85 -9.76 31.89
C PRO A 281 -26.67 -8.49 32.14
N LYS A 282 -27.38 -8.39 33.27
CA LYS A 282 -28.21 -7.23 33.67
C LYS A 282 -27.43 -6.09 34.31
N THR A 283 -26.16 -6.28 34.64
CA THR A 283 -25.28 -5.25 35.23
C THR A 283 -25.23 -4.03 34.32
N LYS A 284 -25.30 -2.83 34.90
CA LYS A 284 -25.17 -1.57 34.15
C LYS A 284 -23.70 -1.39 33.71
N PRO A 285 -23.40 -1.07 32.43
CA PRO A 285 -22.02 -0.87 32.00
C PRO A 285 -21.28 0.21 32.79
N LYS A 286 -21.98 1.31 33.13
CA LYS A 286 -21.43 2.45 33.87
C LYS A 286 -21.15 2.17 35.35
N SER A 287 -21.62 1.05 35.91
CA SER A 287 -21.36 0.67 37.30
C SER A 287 -20.15 -0.27 37.45
N LEU A 288 -19.48 -0.65 36.36
CA LEU A 288 -18.30 -1.51 36.42
C LEU A 288 -17.14 -0.80 37.12
N LYS A 289 -16.49 -1.50 38.06
CA LYS A 289 -15.29 -0.99 38.73
C LYS A 289 -14.07 -1.10 37.80
N PRO A 290 -13.00 -0.31 38.01
CA PRO A 290 -11.79 -0.41 37.20
C PRO A 290 -11.22 -1.84 37.11
N GLU A 291 -11.29 -2.60 38.20
CA GLU A 291 -10.84 -3.99 38.27
C GLU A 291 -11.66 -4.91 37.36
N ASP A 292 -12.99 -4.69 37.31
CA ASP A 292 -13.89 -5.43 36.44
C ASP A 292 -13.61 -5.16 34.96
N ILE A 293 -13.31 -3.91 34.61
CA ILE A 293 -12.95 -3.50 33.25
C ILE A 293 -11.67 -4.21 32.81
N VAL A 294 -10.64 -4.24 33.66
CA VAL A 294 -9.38 -4.94 33.36
C VAL A 294 -9.62 -6.45 33.20
N ARG A 295 -10.42 -7.04 34.08
CA ARG A 295 -10.79 -8.47 34.00
C ARG A 295 -11.53 -8.79 32.70
N LEU A 296 -12.50 -7.95 32.32
CA LEU A 296 -13.25 -8.11 31.08
C LEU A 296 -12.32 -8.07 29.85
N VAL A 297 -11.42 -7.08 29.76
CA VAL A 297 -10.47 -6.96 28.64
C VAL A 297 -9.48 -8.12 28.58
N ARG A 298 -9.02 -8.64 29.73
CA ARG A 298 -8.17 -9.83 29.74
C ARG A 298 -8.92 -11.05 29.22
N ALA A 299 -10.17 -11.22 29.64
CA ALA A 299 -11.02 -12.32 29.18
C ALA A 299 -11.35 -12.22 27.69
N THR A 300 -11.52 -11.00 27.13
CA THR A 300 -11.77 -10.88 25.69
C THR A 300 -10.60 -11.39 24.86
N ARG A 301 -9.36 -11.40 25.37
CA ARG A 301 -8.19 -11.90 24.64
C ARG A 301 -8.07 -13.42 24.64
N THR A 302 -8.55 -14.08 25.69
CA THR A 302 -8.42 -15.54 25.87
C THR A 302 -9.65 -16.32 25.39
N PHE A 303 -10.80 -15.65 25.25
CA PHE A 303 -12.06 -16.29 24.88
C PHE A 303 -12.17 -16.55 23.36
N ASN A 304 -12.02 -17.80 22.94
CA ASN A 304 -11.91 -18.18 21.52
C ASN A 304 -13.25 -18.34 20.78
N ASP A 305 -14.39 -18.25 21.46
CA ASP A 305 -15.70 -18.50 20.85
C ASP A 305 -16.25 -17.30 20.06
N PHE A 306 -15.58 -16.13 20.11
CA PHE A 306 -15.97 -15.00 19.28
C PHE A 306 -15.85 -15.33 17.80
N LEU A 307 -16.83 -14.89 17.02
CA LEU A 307 -16.79 -15.04 15.57
C LEU A 307 -15.76 -14.09 14.99
N ARG A 308 -15.13 -14.51 13.88
CA ARG A 308 -14.16 -13.66 13.18
C ARG A 308 -14.81 -12.32 12.79
N PRO A 309 -14.05 -11.20 12.85
CA PRO A 309 -14.52 -9.91 12.40
C PRO A 309 -14.90 -9.96 10.91
N ASP A 310 -15.86 -9.12 10.54
CA ASP A 310 -16.28 -9.00 9.16
C ASP A 310 -15.17 -8.36 8.32
N ALA A 311 -14.77 -9.06 7.26
CA ALA A 311 -13.76 -8.60 6.32
C ALA A 311 -14.36 -7.81 5.14
N SER A 312 -15.68 -7.76 4.99
CA SER A 312 -16.36 -6.99 3.94
C SER A 312 -16.15 -5.49 4.06
N CYS A 313 -15.69 -5.03 5.22
CA CYS A 313 -15.32 -3.64 5.48
C CYS A 313 -14.00 -3.21 4.80
N LEU A 314 -13.18 -4.18 4.41
CA LEU A 314 -11.90 -3.94 3.77
C LEU A 314 -12.07 -3.65 2.28
N SER A 315 -11.10 -2.91 1.77
CA SER A 315 -10.98 -2.49 0.39
C SER A 315 -9.65 -3.03 -0.15
N PRO A 316 -9.54 -4.33 -0.49
CA PRO A 316 -8.35 -4.87 -1.15
C PRO A 316 -8.16 -4.23 -2.53
N ILE A 317 -7.01 -4.43 -3.17
CA ILE A 317 -6.80 -3.95 -4.54
C ILE A 317 -7.60 -4.84 -5.51
N GLY A 318 -7.58 -6.15 -5.27
CA GLY A 318 -8.16 -7.16 -6.15
C GLY A 318 -7.15 -7.68 -7.15
N LYS A 319 -7.29 -8.97 -7.52
CA LYS A 319 -6.38 -9.66 -8.45
C LYS A 319 -6.19 -8.93 -9.77
N GLU A 320 -7.31 -8.52 -10.39
CA GLU A 320 -7.33 -7.86 -11.71
C GLU A 320 -6.61 -6.51 -11.67
N LEU A 321 -6.98 -5.63 -10.73
CA LEU A 321 -6.36 -4.31 -10.60
C LEU A 321 -4.87 -4.42 -10.25
N PHE A 322 -4.51 -5.32 -9.34
CA PHE A 322 -3.11 -5.49 -8.96
C PHE A 322 -2.27 -6.04 -10.13
N GLU A 323 -2.85 -6.93 -10.94
CA GLU A 323 -2.24 -7.40 -12.18
C GLU A 323 -2.07 -6.27 -13.21
N THR A 324 -3.11 -5.48 -13.47
CA THR A 324 -3.05 -4.32 -14.38
C THR A 324 -1.94 -3.36 -13.96
N GLY A 325 -1.87 -3.02 -12.68
CA GLY A 325 -0.89 -2.07 -12.17
C GLY A 325 0.56 -2.56 -12.27
N ILE A 326 0.82 -3.82 -11.94
CA ILE A 326 2.15 -4.43 -12.07
C ILE A 326 2.56 -4.52 -13.55
N ARG A 327 1.67 -4.96 -14.44
CA ARG A 327 1.97 -5.05 -15.88
C ARG A 327 2.31 -3.69 -16.46
N LYS A 328 1.51 -2.68 -16.13
CA LYS A 328 1.68 -1.30 -16.59
C LYS A 328 3.01 -0.71 -16.14
N GLU A 329 3.31 -0.72 -14.84
CA GLU A 329 4.49 -0.03 -14.30
C GLU A 329 5.82 -0.77 -14.54
N LEU A 330 5.76 -2.09 -14.74
CA LEU A 330 6.95 -2.89 -15.07
C LEU A 330 7.05 -3.19 -16.57
N ASN A 331 6.17 -2.64 -17.41
CA ASN A 331 6.13 -2.86 -18.86
C ASN A 331 6.20 -4.35 -19.23
N LEU A 332 5.42 -5.18 -18.54
CA LEU A 332 5.45 -6.63 -18.75
C LEU A 332 4.66 -7.00 -20.00
N ASP A 333 5.29 -7.72 -20.91
CA ASP A 333 4.64 -8.28 -22.09
C ASP A 333 3.99 -9.63 -21.72
N PRO A 334 2.65 -9.76 -21.80
CA PRO A 334 1.95 -11.01 -21.53
C PRO A 334 2.45 -12.22 -22.34
N LYS A 335 3.12 -11.99 -23.48
CA LYS A 335 3.68 -13.02 -24.36
C LYS A 335 5.04 -13.53 -23.91
N VAL A 336 5.77 -12.88 -23.02
CA VAL A 336 7.12 -13.36 -22.63
C VAL A 336 7.36 -13.32 -21.14
N ASP A 337 6.66 -12.44 -20.43
CA ASP A 337 6.75 -12.27 -19.00
C ASP A 337 5.65 -13.06 -18.29
N PHE A 338 6.07 -13.77 -17.25
CA PHE A 338 5.17 -14.42 -16.32
C PHE A 338 4.75 -13.43 -15.25
N LEU A 339 3.46 -13.43 -14.92
CA LEU A 339 2.90 -12.76 -13.76
C LEU A 339 1.80 -13.65 -13.18
N LYS A 340 1.85 -13.86 -11.86
CA LYS A 340 0.74 -14.49 -11.13
C LYS A 340 0.41 -13.66 -9.90
N VAL A 341 -0.85 -13.22 -9.82
CA VAL A 341 -1.42 -12.56 -8.65
C VAL A 341 -2.31 -13.53 -7.88
N VAL A 342 -2.20 -13.49 -6.55
CA VAL A 342 -2.98 -14.27 -5.59
C VAL A 342 -3.55 -13.30 -4.57
N GLN A 343 -4.85 -13.44 -4.29
CA GLN A 343 -5.53 -12.79 -3.19
C GLN A 343 -6.02 -13.88 -2.27
N ARG A 344 -5.61 -13.83 -1.00
CA ARG A 344 -5.97 -14.82 0.01
C ARG A 344 -7.34 -14.54 0.60
N LYS A 345 -7.90 -15.55 1.26
CA LYS A 345 -9.11 -15.37 2.07
C LYS A 345 -8.78 -14.46 3.25
N PRO A 346 -9.75 -13.67 3.75
CA PRO A 346 -9.52 -12.84 4.92
C PRO A 346 -9.09 -13.65 6.14
N ALA A 347 -8.14 -13.10 6.87
CA ALA A 347 -7.63 -13.61 8.13
C ALA A 347 -7.82 -12.56 9.23
N THR A 348 -7.47 -12.91 10.46
CA THR A 348 -7.63 -12.01 11.62
C THR A 348 -6.37 -12.06 12.47
N TYR A 349 -5.93 -10.89 12.94
CA TYR A 349 -4.88 -10.78 13.94
C TYR A 349 -5.36 -9.80 15.02
N SER A 350 -5.24 -10.15 16.30
CA SER A 350 -5.64 -9.27 17.42
C SER A 350 -7.01 -8.59 17.24
N GLY A 351 -8.01 -9.29 16.69
CA GLY A 351 -9.35 -8.76 16.44
C GLY A 351 -9.51 -7.85 15.21
N PHE A 352 -8.47 -7.63 14.41
CA PHE A 352 -8.53 -6.86 13.17
C PHE A 352 -8.57 -7.80 11.95
N PRO A 353 -9.56 -7.64 11.04
CA PRO A 353 -9.57 -8.39 9.80
C PRO A 353 -8.46 -7.87 8.87
N PHE A 354 -7.79 -8.77 8.17
CA PHE A 354 -6.81 -8.41 7.16
C PHE A 354 -6.84 -9.35 5.95
N ILE A 355 -6.42 -8.85 4.79
CA ILE A 355 -6.27 -9.62 3.55
C ILE A 355 -4.84 -9.44 3.05
N VAL A 356 -4.27 -10.53 2.54
CA VAL A 356 -2.96 -10.51 1.89
C VAL A 356 -3.11 -10.80 0.40
N GLU A 357 -2.49 -9.94 -0.41
CA GLU A 357 -2.37 -10.08 -1.85
C GLU A 357 -0.88 -10.19 -2.20
N ALA A 358 -0.52 -11.16 -3.03
CA ALA A 358 0.86 -11.36 -3.45
C ALA A 358 0.92 -11.57 -4.96
N ALA A 359 1.94 -11.00 -5.58
CA ALA A 359 2.24 -11.20 -6.98
C ALA A 359 3.68 -11.62 -7.16
N VAL A 360 3.90 -12.54 -8.11
CA VAL A 360 5.23 -12.99 -8.52
C VAL A 360 5.35 -12.78 -10.02
N ALA A 361 6.36 -12.02 -10.42
CA ALA A 361 6.62 -11.71 -11.83
C ALA A 361 8.05 -12.13 -12.21
N TYR A 362 8.19 -12.72 -13.39
CA TYR A 362 9.46 -13.24 -13.91
C TYR A 362 9.50 -13.10 -15.44
N GLY A 363 10.59 -12.57 -16.00
CA GLY A 363 10.76 -12.57 -17.45
C GLY A 363 11.83 -11.59 -17.96
N PRO A 364 11.99 -11.52 -19.30
CA PRO A 364 13.00 -10.67 -19.93
C PRO A 364 12.84 -9.18 -19.60
N SER A 365 11.61 -8.68 -19.45
CA SER A 365 11.36 -7.25 -19.19
C SER A 365 11.85 -6.86 -17.80
N ILE A 366 11.75 -7.77 -16.83
CA ILE A 366 12.27 -7.60 -15.47
C ILE A 366 13.80 -7.64 -15.49
N LYS A 367 14.40 -8.57 -16.26
CA LYS A 367 15.87 -8.66 -16.38
C LYS A 367 16.50 -7.36 -16.91
N LYS A 368 15.80 -6.61 -17.77
CA LYS A 368 16.29 -5.34 -18.31
C LYS A 368 16.24 -4.19 -17.30
N GLN A 369 15.26 -4.22 -16.39
CA GLN A 369 14.96 -3.11 -15.48
C GLN A 369 15.57 -3.29 -14.09
N ASN A 370 15.74 -4.55 -13.66
CA ASN A 370 16.13 -4.88 -12.30
C ASN A 370 17.49 -5.58 -12.27
N LYS A 371 18.21 -5.37 -11.17
CA LYS A 371 19.46 -6.10 -10.90
C LYS A 371 19.16 -7.61 -10.77
N PRO A 372 20.15 -8.48 -11.04
CA PRO A 372 20.02 -9.91 -10.75
C PRO A 372 19.53 -10.14 -9.31
N GLY A 373 18.60 -11.09 -9.16
CA GLY A 373 17.98 -11.44 -7.89
C GLY A 373 16.57 -10.91 -7.69
N ILE A 374 16.16 -10.87 -6.42
CA ILE A 374 14.77 -10.61 -6.02
C ILE A 374 14.59 -9.12 -5.75
N THR A 375 13.71 -8.47 -6.52
CA THR A 375 13.19 -7.14 -6.20
C THR A 375 11.87 -7.28 -5.45
N LEU A 376 11.77 -6.61 -4.29
CA LEU A 376 10.62 -6.68 -3.41
C LEU A 376 9.84 -5.36 -3.41
N TYR A 377 8.55 -5.43 -3.76
CA TYR A 377 7.60 -4.34 -3.57
C TYR A 377 6.68 -4.65 -2.40
N ARG A 378 6.59 -3.71 -1.46
CA ARG A 378 5.85 -3.88 -0.20
C ARG A 378 4.77 -2.82 -0.12
N PHE A 379 3.55 -3.24 0.16
CA PHE A 379 2.40 -2.36 0.26
C PHE A 379 1.60 -2.63 1.52
N ALA A 380 1.13 -1.58 2.18
CA ALA A 380 0.16 -1.68 3.26
C ALA A 380 -0.96 -0.66 3.05
N ASN A 381 -2.22 -1.09 3.09
CA ASN A 381 -3.38 -0.22 2.82
C ASN A 381 -3.21 0.67 1.58
N ARG A 382 -2.70 0.10 0.47
CA ARG A 382 -2.35 0.83 -0.78
C ARG A 382 -1.29 1.93 -0.66
N ILE A 383 -0.42 1.85 0.35
CA ILE A 383 0.75 2.70 0.52
C ILE A 383 2.01 1.88 0.21
N PRO A 384 2.89 2.35 -0.70
CA PRO A 384 4.23 1.79 -0.88
C PRO A 384 5.12 1.98 0.34
N LEU A 385 5.82 0.92 0.75
CA LEU A 385 6.74 0.92 1.88
C LEU A 385 8.18 0.89 1.36
N LEU A 386 8.87 2.03 1.34
CA LEU A 386 10.20 2.16 0.73
C LEU A 386 11.36 1.97 1.72
N TYR A 387 11.25 2.49 2.94
CA TYR A 387 12.36 2.46 3.90
C TYR A 387 12.31 1.20 4.78
N ASP A 388 13.43 0.94 5.46
CA ASP A 388 13.59 -0.12 6.48
C ASP A 388 13.13 -1.52 6.03
N GLU A 389 13.44 -1.88 4.79
CA GLU A 389 12.98 -3.13 4.17
C GLU A 389 13.33 -4.36 5.00
N ALA A 390 14.59 -4.48 5.43
CA ALA A 390 15.10 -5.64 6.18
C ALA A 390 14.43 -5.84 7.55
N SER A 391 13.82 -4.80 8.11
CA SER A 391 13.14 -4.84 9.40
C SER A 391 11.69 -5.36 9.31
N GLY A 392 11.13 -5.44 8.10
CA GLY A 392 9.74 -5.79 7.86
C GLY A 392 9.49 -7.30 7.78
N VAL A 393 8.29 -7.73 8.21
CA VAL A 393 7.85 -9.13 8.11
C VAL A 393 7.82 -9.64 6.67
N ILE A 394 7.51 -8.79 5.69
CA ILE A 394 7.50 -9.19 4.26
C ILE A 394 8.91 -9.60 3.81
N TRP A 395 9.93 -8.82 4.16
CA TRP A 395 11.32 -9.13 3.82
C TRP A 395 11.79 -10.41 4.54
N LYS A 396 11.45 -10.57 5.83
CA LYS A 396 11.72 -11.80 6.59
C LYS A 396 11.14 -13.01 5.87
N VAL A 397 9.87 -12.96 5.43
CA VAL A 397 9.24 -14.08 4.74
C VAL A 397 9.95 -14.41 3.42
N VAL A 398 10.21 -13.40 2.59
CA VAL A 398 10.83 -13.58 1.28
C VAL A 398 12.25 -14.15 1.38
N ASN A 399 13.04 -13.68 2.35
CA ASN A 399 14.46 -14.04 2.45
C ASN A 399 14.75 -15.21 3.40
N LYS A 400 13.92 -15.44 4.43
CA LYS A 400 14.17 -16.48 5.45
C LYS A 400 13.19 -17.66 5.39
N ASN A 401 11.91 -17.44 5.06
CA ASN A 401 10.88 -18.47 5.19
C ASN A 401 10.64 -19.28 3.90
N ILE A 402 11.07 -18.75 2.75
CA ILE A 402 10.82 -19.35 1.43
C ILE A 402 12.13 -19.89 0.87
N ASN A 403 12.17 -21.21 0.66
CA ASN A 403 13.27 -21.84 -0.05
C ASN A 403 13.06 -21.74 -1.58
N TRP A 404 13.67 -20.73 -2.20
CA TRP A 404 13.54 -20.42 -3.63
C TRP A 404 14.03 -21.53 -4.57
N SER A 405 14.99 -22.34 -4.13
CA SER A 405 15.50 -23.48 -4.91
C SER A 405 14.39 -24.49 -5.25
N THR A 406 13.41 -24.65 -4.36
CA THR A 406 12.23 -25.52 -4.55
C THR A 406 11.38 -25.07 -5.75
N TYR A 407 11.43 -23.77 -6.08
CA TYR A 407 10.69 -23.16 -7.17
C TYR A 407 11.53 -22.93 -8.43
N LYS A 408 12.73 -23.53 -8.51
CA LYS A 408 13.68 -23.36 -9.64
C LYS A 408 14.15 -21.91 -9.83
N VAL A 409 14.23 -21.16 -8.73
CA VAL A 409 14.74 -19.79 -8.69
C VAL A 409 16.12 -19.82 -8.03
N SER A 410 17.13 -19.33 -8.76
CA SER A 410 18.49 -19.11 -8.25
C SER A 410 18.69 -17.68 -7.76
N SER A 411 19.81 -17.39 -7.10
CA SER A 411 20.18 -16.05 -6.62
C SER A 411 20.19 -14.98 -7.72
N ASP A 412 20.57 -15.36 -8.95
CA ASP A 412 20.68 -14.42 -10.07
C ASP A 412 19.39 -14.31 -10.89
N THR A 413 18.37 -15.09 -10.54
CA THR A 413 17.10 -15.10 -11.27
C THR A 413 16.40 -13.75 -11.05
N PRO A 414 16.17 -12.94 -12.11
CA PRO A 414 15.51 -11.65 -11.98
C PRO A 414 14.03 -11.86 -11.67
N LEU A 415 13.67 -11.68 -10.41
CA LEU A 415 12.34 -11.97 -9.88
C LEU A 415 11.77 -10.73 -9.22
N VAL A 416 10.53 -10.40 -9.52
CA VAL A 416 9.80 -9.38 -8.77
C VAL A 416 8.76 -10.07 -7.88
N ILE A 417 8.73 -9.68 -6.61
CA ILE A 417 7.70 -10.09 -5.67
C ILE A 417 7.03 -8.82 -5.17
N ALA A 418 5.70 -8.74 -5.31
CA ALA A 418 4.92 -7.66 -4.75
C ALA A 418 3.97 -8.22 -3.69
N VAL A 419 3.93 -7.62 -2.51
CA VAL A 419 3.05 -8.06 -1.41
C VAL A 419 2.28 -6.87 -0.88
N HIS A 420 0.96 -6.99 -0.83
CA HIS A 420 0.05 -6.04 -0.23
C HIS A 420 -0.68 -6.65 0.96
N VAL A 421 -0.72 -5.90 2.06
CA VAL A 421 -1.52 -6.23 3.24
C VAL A 421 -2.51 -5.10 3.47
N CYS A 422 -3.81 -5.41 3.47
CA CYS A 422 -4.83 -4.44 3.89
C CYS A 422 -5.53 -4.87 5.16
N SER A 423 -5.85 -3.90 6.01
CA SER A 423 -6.52 -4.08 7.30
C SER A 423 -7.11 -2.75 7.79
N THR A 424 -8.08 -2.80 8.70
CA THR A 424 -8.57 -1.60 9.41
C THR A 424 -7.49 -0.96 10.28
N LYS A 425 -6.50 -1.76 10.71
CA LYS A 425 -5.31 -1.31 11.44
C LYS A 425 -4.13 -2.10 10.91
N ILE A 426 -3.03 -1.44 10.53
CA ILE A 426 -1.79 -2.12 10.17
C ILE A 426 -0.85 -2.02 11.38
N PRO A 427 -0.18 -3.10 11.80
CA PRO A 427 0.75 -3.05 12.92
C PRO A 427 2.10 -2.47 12.46
N TYR A 428 2.14 -1.17 12.17
CA TYR A 428 3.41 -0.49 11.91
C TYR A 428 4.26 -0.44 13.19
N LYS A 429 5.59 -0.58 13.05
CA LYS A 429 6.52 -0.43 14.19
C LYS A 429 7.00 1.02 14.37
N THR A 430 6.89 1.85 13.34
CA THR A 430 7.26 3.28 13.35
C THR A 430 6.07 4.17 13.00
N VAL A 431 6.07 5.41 13.50
CA VAL A 431 5.02 6.41 13.18
C VAL A 431 5.01 6.75 11.69
N GLY A 432 6.19 6.74 11.05
CA GLY A 432 6.35 7.00 9.61
C GLY A 432 5.84 5.90 8.68
N LYS A 433 5.23 4.82 9.21
CA LYS A 433 4.63 3.71 8.45
C LYS A 433 5.59 2.99 7.49
N GLU A 434 6.86 2.81 7.85
CA GLU A 434 7.87 2.32 6.89
C GLU A 434 7.87 0.79 6.70
N TYR A 435 7.40 0.04 7.70
CA TYR A 435 7.33 -1.42 7.64
C TYR A 435 6.30 -2.00 8.59
N ILE A 436 5.83 -3.21 8.26
CA ILE A 436 4.86 -3.98 9.03
C ILE A 436 5.62 -4.83 10.07
N ALA A 437 5.17 -4.77 11.32
CA ALA A 437 5.73 -5.55 12.42
C ALA A 437 5.51 -7.05 12.24
N ASP A 438 6.40 -7.83 12.86
CA ASP A 438 6.38 -9.29 12.83
C ASP A 438 5.27 -9.83 13.73
N ARG A 439 4.16 -10.24 13.12
CA ARG A 439 3.01 -10.88 13.78
C ARG A 439 2.85 -12.28 13.19
N PRO A 440 2.78 -13.35 14.00
CA PRO A 440 2.75 -14.73 13.50
C PRO A 440 1.61 -15.00 12.49
N GLU A 441 0.43 -14.42 12.72
CA GLU A 441 -0.73 -14.58 11.85
C GLU A 441 -0.51 -13.94 10.47
N ILE A 442 0.08 -12.74 10.46
CA ILE A 442 0.41 -12.00 9.23
C ILE A 442 1.55 -12.70 8.49
N GLU A 443 2.62 -13.08 9.20
CA GLU A 443 3.76 -13.81 8.65
C GLU A 443 3.33 -15.09 7.95
N ARG A 444 2.48 -15.89 8.61
CA ARG A 444 1.95 -17.14 8.07
C ARG A 444 1.17 -16.91 6.78
N GLU A 445 0.32 -15.89 6.75
CA GLU A 445 -0.53 -15.66 5.57
C GLU A 445 0.22 -15.05 4.40
N ILE A 446 1.20 -14.18 4.65
CA ILE A 446 2.16 -13.71 3.62
C ILE A 446 2.93 -14.90 3.04
N THR A 447 3.43 -15.78 3.90
CA THR A 447 4.15 -16.99 3.47
C THR A 447 3.28 -17.85 2.56
N ASN A 448 2.02 -18.06 2.93
CA ASN A 448 1.07 -18.84 2.12
C ASN A 448 0.77 -18.18 0.77
N ALA A 449 0.55 -16.87 0.75
CA ALA A 449 0.26 -16.10 -0.46
C ALA A 449 1.40 -16.20 -1.49
N ILE A 450 2.65 -15.98 -1.04
CA ILE A 450 3.82 -16.05 -1.91
C ILE A 450 4.05 -17.49 -2.39
N ARG A 451 3.92 -18.49 -1.51
CA ARG A 451 4.06 -19.90 -1.90
C ARG A 451 3.05 -20.30 -2.98
N GLU A 452 1.81 -19.83 -2.88
CA GLU A 452 0.77 -20.10 -3.87
C GLU A 452 1.14 -19.54 -5.26
N ALA A 453 1.62 -18.29 -5.32
CA ALA A 453 2.11 -17.68 -6.55
C ALA A 453 3.39 -18.37 -7.08
N ALA A 454 4.33 -18.71 -6.19
CA ALA A 454 5.60 -19.36 -6.53
C ALA A 454 5.42 -20.78 -7.10
N ARG A 455 4.38 -21.53 -6.68
CA ARG A 455 4.04 -22.81 -7.32
C ARG A 455 3.71 -22.65 -8.80
N SER A 456 2.98 -21.59 -9.15
CA SER A 456 2.66 -21.27 -10.55
C SER A 456 3.92 -20.90 -11.34
N LEU A 457 4.83 -20.13 -10.71
CA LEU A 457 6.14 -19.81 -11.30
C LEU A 457 6.96 -21.07 -11.60
N ARG A 458 7.04 -22.01 -10.65
CA ARG A 458 7.77 -23.28 -10.84
C ARG A 458 7.27 -24.03 -12.07
N ILE A 459 5.95 -24.09 -12.26
CA ILE A 459 5.33 -24.75 -13.43
C ILE A 459 5.75 -24.02 -14.71
N TYR A 460 5.71 -22.68 -14.71
CA TYR A 460 6.13 -21.86 -15.86
C TYR A 460 7.60 -22.09 -16.23
N ILE A 461 8.52 -21.98 -15.26
CA ILE A 461 9.96 -22.19 -15.48
C ILE A 461 10.23 -23.61 -15.99
N SER A 462 9.63 -24.63 -15.36
CA SER A 462 9.82 -26.03 -15.74
C SER A 462 9.36 -26.31 -17.17
N ARG A 463 8.22 -25.73 -17.58
CA ARG A 463 7.73 -25.82 -18.96
C ARG A 463 8.67 -25.15 -19.94
N ARG A 464 9.17 -23.95 -19.63
CA ARG A 464 10.13 -23.22 -20.47
C ARG A 464 11.46 -23.96 -20.65
N VAL A 465 12.00 -24.52 -19.57
CA VAL A 465 13.25 -25.32 -19.63
C VAL A 465 13.03 -26.57 -20.49
N ARG A 466 11.91 -27.27 -20.32
CA ARG A 466 11.57 -28.43 -21.15
C ARG A 466 11.45 -28.06 -22.64
N MET A 467 10.77 -26.96 -22.94
CA MET A 467 10.62 -26.47 -24.32
C MET A 467 11.97 -26.10 -24.94
N ALA A 468 12.84 -25.39 -24.19
CA ALA A 468 14.17 -25.03 -24.66
C ALA A 468 15.03 -26.28 -24.95
N TYR A 469 14.94 -27.30 -24.09
CA TYR A 469 15.61 -28.58 -24.31
C TYR A 469 15.08 -29.32 -25.54
N GLU A 470 13.75 -29.37 -25.71
CA GLU A 470 13.12 -29.98 -26.89
C GLU A 470 13.54 -29.25 -28.19
N MET A 471 13.54 -27.91 -28.20
CA MET A 471 14.01 -27.10 -29.33
C MET A 471 15.49 -27.36 -29.64
N HIS A 472 16.35 -27.40 -28.62
CA HIS A 472 17.77 -27.67 -28.80
C HIS A 472 18.01 -29.07 -29.37
N ARG A 473 17.33 -30.08 -28.84
CA ARG A 473 17.39 -31.47 -29.33
C ARG A 473 16.94 -31.58 -30.79
N LEU A 474 15.84 -30.92 -31.16
CA LEU A 474 15.33 -30.90 -32.54
C LEU A 474 16.31 -30.18 -33.48
N SER A 475 16.94 -29.09 -33.03
CA SER A 475 17.98 -28.39 -33.79
C SER A 475 19.22 -29.26 -34.04
N ILE A 476 19.64 -30.05 -33.04
CA ILE A 476 20.72 -31.04 -33.19
C ILE A 476 20.32 -32.07 -34.24
N PHE A 477 19.12 -32.68 -34.14
CA PHE A 477 18.68 -33.65 -35.14
C PHE A 477 18.64 -33.06 -36.56
N LYS A 478 18.13 -31.85 -36.73
CA LYS A 478 18.13 -31.16 -38.04
C LYS A 478 19.53 -30.99 -38.62
N LYS A 479 20.54 -30.73 -37.77
CA LYS A 479 21.94 -30.54 -38.17
C LYS A 479 22.66 -31.85 -38.47
N TYR A 480 22.45 -32.90 -37.68
CA TYR A 480 23.20 -34.15 -37.78
C TYR A 480 22.54 -35.22 -38.65
N LEU A 481 21.22 -35.23 -38.76
CA LEU A 481 20.50 -36.24 -39.55
C LEU A 481 20.94 -36.30 -41.04
N PRO A 482 21.19 -35.16 -41.74
CA PRO A 482 21.75 -35.19 -43.08
C PRO A 482 23.15 -35.83 -43.15
N LYS A 483 24.00 -35.53 -42.18
CA LYS A 483 25.37 -36.09 -42.11
C LYS A 483 25.36 -37.59 -41.82
N ILE A 484 24.48 -38.04 -40.94
CA ILE A 484 24.32 -39.47 -40.64
C ILE A 484 23.86 -40.21 -41.91
N ALA A 485 22.86 -39.68 -42.62
CA ALA A 485 22.40 -40.29 -43.86
C ALA A 485 23.50 -40.37 -44.94
N GLU A 486 24.31 -39.31 -45.07
CA GLU A 486 25.47 -39.30 -45.97
C GLU A 486 26.52 -40.35 -45.59
N PHE A 487 26.96 -40.38 -44.32
CA PHE A 487 27.99 -41.32 -43.88
C PHE A 487 27.50 -42.77 -43.89
N SER A 488 26.24 -43.03 -43.54
CA SER A 488 25.65 -44.36 -43.63
C SER A 488 25.54 -44.86 -45.07
N ALA A 489 25.23 -43.99 -46.03
CA ALA A 489 25.26 -44.37 -47.45
C ALA A 489 26.68 -44.69 -47.94
N LYS A 490 27.68 -43.87 -47.55
CA LYS A 490 29.09 -44.14 -47.86
C LYS A 490 29.57 -45.47 -47.27
N LEU A 491 29.23 -45.77 -46.03
CA LEU A 491 29.64 -47.03 -45.37
C LEU A 491 28.99 -48.27 -46.01
N ALA A 492 27.79 -48.11 -46.55
CA ALA A 492 27.04 -49.20 -47.19
C ALA A 492 27.26 -49.29 -48.71
N ASP A 493 28.25 -48.57 -49.25
CA ASP A 493 28.55 -48.45 -50.69
C ASP A 493 27.32 -48.11 -51.55
N ARG A 494 26.42 -47.24 -51.04
CA ARG A 494 25.25 -46.74 -51.77
C ARG A 494 25.50 -45.34 -52.29
N GLU A 495 25.29 -45.12 -53.59
CA GLU A 495 25.45 -43.80 -54.23
C GLU A 495 24.49 -42.73 -53.69
N LYS A 496 23.29 -43.12 -53.23
CA LYS A 496 22.26 -42.20 -52.77
C LYS A 496 21.98 -42.36 -51.28
N PRO A 497 22.02 -41.27 -50.49
CA PRO A 497 21.61 -41.30 -49.10
C PRO A 497 20.12 -41.68 -48.96
N PRO A 498 19.74 -42.35 -47.86
CA PRO A 498 18.35 -42.65 -47.57
C PRO A 498 17.52 -41.36 -47.46
N ASP A 499 16.25 -41.42 -47.87
CA ASP A 499 15.38 -40.25 -47.86
C ASP A 499 15.04 -39.83 -46.42
N ILE A 500 15.66 -38.75 -45.96
CA ILE A 500 15.43 -38.17 -44.64
C ILE A 500 14.29 -37.14 -44.63
N ARG A 501 13.69 -36.80 -45.78
CA ARG A 501 12.62 -35.80 -45.87
C ARG A 501 11.39 -36.15 -45.01
N PRO A 502 10.95 -37.43 -44.87
CA PRO A 502 9.86 -37.79 -43.96
C PRO A 502 10.20 -37.50 -42.49
N LEU A 503 11.43 -37.79 -42.06
CA LEU A 503 11.90 -37.54 -40.70
C LEU A 503 12.06 -36.04 -40.43
N LEU A 504 12.61 -35.28 -41.38
CA LEU A 504 12.71 -33.83 -41.29
C LEU A 504 11.31 -33.18 -41.27
N ARG A 505 10.36 -33.65 -42.07
CA ARG A 505 8.97 -33.16 -42.06
C ARG A 505 8.29 -33.45 -40.72
N ALA A 506 8.46 -34.64 -40.16
CA ALA A 506 7.96 -34.97 -38.82
C ALA A 506 8.61 -34.11 -37.71
N LEU A 507 9.89 -33.76 -37.86
CA LEU A 507 10.58 -32.84 -36.96
C LEU A 507 10.06 -31.39 -37.09
N THR A 508 9.79 -30.91 -38.31
CA THR A 508 9.22 -29.57 -38.56
C THR A 508 7.79 -29.45 -38.01
N VAL A 509 6.93 -30.45 -38.22
CA VAL A 509 5.58 -30.46 -37.63
C VAL A 509 5.64 -30.43 -36.10
N ARG A 510 6.59 -31.17 -35.50
CA ARG A 510 6.80 -31.11 -34.04
C ARG A 510 7.32 -29.75 -33.57
N LEU A 511 8.20 -29.09 -34.32
CA LEU A 511 8.64 -27.73 -34.03
C LEU A 511 7.46 -26.75 -34.06
N ASP A 512 6.65 -26.79 -35.12
CA ASP A 512 5.46 -25.97 -35.27
C ASP A 512 4.42 -26.23 -34.17
N GLU A 513 4.29 -27.48 -33.71
CA GLU A 513 3.44 -27.84 -32.57
C GLU A 513 3.98 -27.31 -31.23
N VAL A 514 5.30 -27.33 -31.03
CA VAL A 514 5.94 -26.71 -29.85
C VAL A 514 5.71 -25.20 -29.88
N GLU A 515 5.88 -24.54 -31.03
CA GLU A 515 5.61 -23.11 -31.21
C GLU A 515 4.11 -22.76 -31.06
N LYS A 516 3.20 -23.61 -31.54
CA LYS A 516 1.75 -23.46 -31.31
C LYS A 516 1.34 -23.70 -29.86
N ARG A 517 2.03 -24.60 -29.13
CA ARG A 517 1.82 -24.78 -27.68
C ARG A 517 2.30 -23.55 -26.91
N VAL A 518 3.40 -22.94 -27.34
CA VAL A 518 3.85 -21.65 -26.81
C VAL A 518 2.75 -20.60 -27.02
N SER A 519 2.17 -20.48 -28.23
CA SER A 519 1.12 -19.51 -28.50
C SER A 519 -0.22 -19.76 -27.76
N LYS A 520 -0.63 -21.03 -27.59
CA LYS A 520 -1.86 -21.40 -26.86
C LYS A 520 -1.77 -21.19 -25.35
N VAL A 521 -0.58 -21.30 -24.74
CA VAL A 521 -0.40 -21.04 -23.31
C VAL A 521 -0.70 -19.58 -22.98
N TYR A 522 -0.42 -18.63 -23.88
CA TYR A 522 -0.78 -17.22 -23.69
C TYR A 522 -2.29 -16.97 -23.64
N LYS A 523 -3.10 -17.76 -24.36
CA LYS A 523 -4.57 -17.64 -24.35
C LYS A 523 -5.25 -18.22 -23.11
N ILE A 524 -4.58 -19.11 -22.36
CA ILE A 524 -5.17 -19.75 -21.17
C ILE A 524 -4.99 -18.86 -19.92
N VAL A 525 -4.05 -17.92 -19.93
CA VAL A 525 -3.82 -16.97 -18.82
C VAL A 525 -4.82 -15.80 -18.85
N GLU A 526 -5.59 -15.64 -19.93
CA GLU A 526 -6.67 -14.64 -20.07
C GLU A 526 -8.07 -15.15 -19.63
N LYS A 527 -8.16 -16.20 -18.80
CA LYS A 527 -9.44 -16.70 -18.27
C LYS A 527 -9.55 -16.67 -16.75
#